data_AF-A0A7C5UHN3-F1
#
_entry.id   AF-A0A7C5UHN3-F1
#
_cell.length_a   1.000
_cell.length_b   1.000
_cell.length_c   1.000
_cell.angle_alpha   90.00
_cell.angle_beta   90.00
_cell.angle_gamma   90.00
#
_symmetry.space_group_name_H-M   'P 1'
#
loop_
_entity.id
_entity.type
_entity.pdbx_description
1 polymer ?
#
loop_
_entity_poly.entity_id
_entity_poly.type
_entity_poly.pdbx_seq_one_letter_code
_entity_poly.pdbx_strand_id
1 'polypeptide(L)'
;MSDQQIQPADLTKVRTISVAERQSKVEVDLLAKPLSKGASFSEFWRSLPHILAAKELREVVDAVVQARRNNRPVIVLFGAHVIKVGLSPIVIQLVREG
;
A
#
# COMPACT_ATOMS: atom_id res chain seq x y z
N MET A 1 6.14 -0.59 -44.70
CA MET A 1 5.63 0.14 -43.52
C MET A 1 6.51 1.36 -43.40
N SER A 2 5.97 2.54 -43.66
CA SER A 2 6.76 3.76 -43.80
C SER A 2 7.34 4.20 -42.45
N ASP A 3 8.65 4.41 -42.39
CA ASP A 3 9.35 4.98 -41.24
C ASP A 3 8.80 6.40 -40.98
N GLN A 4 7.91 6.53 -39.98
CA GLN A 4 7.51 7.84 -39.48
C GLN A 4 8.63 8.41 -38.61
N GLN A 5 9.38 9.35 -39.17
CA GLN A 5 10.42 10.08 -38.47
C GLN A 5 9.77 11.02 -37.44
N ILE A 6 9.94 10.73 -36.15
CA ILE A 6 9.45 11.57 -35.05
C ILE A 6 10.29 12.86 -35.00
N GLN A 7 9.65 14.01 -35.22
CA GLN A 7 10.29 15.33 -35.10
C GLN A 7 10.47 15.71 -33.60
N PRO A 8 11.61 16.26 -33.18
CA PRO A 8 11.82 16.72 -31.81
C PRO A 8 10.85 17.83 -31.40
N ALA A 9 10.45 17.84 -30.12
CA ALA A 9 9.58 18.88 -29.57
C ALA A 9 10.29 20.24 -29.47
N ASP A 10 9.61 21.33 -29.85
CA ASP A 10 10.07 22.71 -29.65
C ASP A 10 9.91 23.14 -28.18
N LEU A 11 11.03 23.36 -27.51
CA LEU A 11 11.07 23.70 -26.08
C LEU A 11 11.02 25.21 -25.79
N THR A 12 10.99 26.08 -26.81
CA THR A 12 11.04 27.56 -26.62
C THR A 12 9.83 28.12 -25.86
N LYS A 13 8.75 27.36 -25.76
CA LYS A 13 7.50 27.74 -25.06
C LYS A 13 7.33 27.11 -23.68
N VAL A 14 8.32 26.33 -23.21
CA VAL A 14 8.25 25.67 -21.91
C VAL A 14 8.40 26.70 -20.79
N ARG A 15 7.48 26.69 -19.82
CA ARG A 15 7.61 27.44 -18.57
C ARG A 15 8.18 26.53 -17.49
N THR A 16 9.27 26.94 -16.86
CA THR A 16 9.87 26.22 -15.74
C THR A 16 9.34 26.76 -14.41
N ILE A 17 9.34 25.91 -13.40
CA ILE A 17 9.07 26.28 -12.00
C ILE A 17 10.21 25.74 -11.13
N SER A 18 10.49 26.39 -10.01
CA SER A 18 11.44 25.87 -9.03
C SER A 18 10.91 24.58 -8.42
N VAL A 19 11.77 23.56 -8.31
CA VAL A 19 11.43 22.32 -7.59
C VAL A 19 11.13 22.60 -6.12
N ALA A 20 11.80 23.60 -5.52
CA ALA A 20 11.60 23.97 -4.13
C ALA A 20 10.23 24.64 -3.89
N GLU A 21 9.64 25.26 -4.90
CA GLU A 21 8.33 25.94 -4.81
C GLU A 21 7.17 25.02 -5.18
N ARG A 22 7.48 23.85 -5.75
CA ARG A 22 6.48 22.88 -6.18
C ARG A 22 5.93 22.14 -4.95
N GLN A 23 4.64 22.27 -4.71
CA GLN A 23 3.95 21.42 -3.73
C GLN A 23 4.03 19.95 -4.14
N SER A 24 4.63 19.13 -3.29
CA SER A 24 4.75 17.68 -3.46
C SER A 24 3.71 16.98 -2.58
N LYS A 25 3.07 15.93 -3.13
CA LYS A 25 2.15 15.06 -2.37
C LYS A 25 2.89 13.96 -1.61
N VAL A 26 4.18 13.78 -1.91
CA VAL A 26 5.03 12.72 -1.35
C VAL A 26 6.32 13.38 -0.89
N GLU A 27 6.63 13.18 0.37
CA GLU A 27 7.85 13.63 1.02
C GLU A 27 8.80 12.44 1.24
N VAL A 28 10.08 12.72 1.48
CA VAL A 28 11.13 11.68 1.60
C VAL A 28 10.88 10.71 2.77
N ASP A 29 10.25 11.19 3.83
CA ASP A 29 9.86 10.40 5.00
C ASP A 29 8.75 9.37 4.73
N LEU A 30 7.96 9.58 3.66
CA LEU A 30 6.95 8.63 3.21
C LEU A 30 7.55 7.49 2.37
N LEU A 31 8.85 7.52 2.07
CA LEU A 31 9.50 6.45 1.31
C LEU A 31 9.67 5.18 2.15
N ALA A 32 9.58 4.04 1.48
CA ALA A 32 9.83 2.75 2.08
C ALA A 32 11.32 2.61 2.46
N LYS A 33 11.59 1.77 3.47
CA LYS A 33 12.98 1.40 3.81
C LYS A 33 13.39 0.14 3.03
N PRO A 34 14.60 0.11 2.42
CA PRO A 34 15.11 -1.11 1.80
C PRO A 34 15.22 -2.25 2.82
N LEU A 35 14.93 -3.48 2.37
CA LEU A 35 15.07 -4.69 3.19
C LEU A 35 16.34 -5.45 2.84
N SER A 36 16.99 -6.02 3.85
CA SER A 36 18.10 -6.95 3.69
C SER A 36 17.61 -8.39 3.54
N LYS A 37 18.41 -9.24 2.89
CA LYS A 37 18.17 -10.68 2.84
C LYS A 37 18.10 -11.24 4.27
N GLY A 38 17.11 -12.07 4.53
CA GLY A 38 16.89 -12.66 5.86
C GLY A 38 16.07 -11.79 6.81
N ALA A 39 15.57 -10.63 6.38
CA ALA A 39 14.66 -9.82 7.19
C ALA A 39 13.40 -10.61 7.58
N SER A 40 12.99 -10.42 8.83
CA SER A 40 11.74 -10.95 9.38
C SER A 40 10.52 -10.30 8.74
N PHE A 41 9.36 -10.94 8.87
CA PHE A 41 8.10 -10.32 8.46
C PHE A 41 7.81 -9.02 9.22
N SER A 42 8.25 -8.91 10.48
CA SER A 42 8.08 -7.68 11.27
C SER A 42 8.90 -6.52 10.71
N GLU A 43 10.10 -6.79 10.22
CA GLU A 43 10.93 -5.80 9.53
C GLU A 43 10.32 -5.41 8.18
N PHE A 44 9.83 -6.39 7.40
CA PHE A 44 9.06 -6.13 6.18
C PHE A 44 7.86 -5.22 6.46
N TRP A 45 7.05 -5.57 7.46
CA TRP A 45 5.87 -4.79 7.82
C TRP A 45 6.22 -3.36 8.23
N ARG A 46 7.33 -3.15 8.96
CA ARG A 46 7.80 -1.81 9.35
C ARG A 46 8.45 -1.05 8.21
N SER A 47 8.92 -1.72 7.16
CA SER A 47 9.58 -1.06 6.03
C SER A 47 8.60 -0.48 5.00
N LEU A 48 7.34 -0.92 5.03
CA LEU A 48 6.28 -0.40 4.15
C LEU A 48 6.04 1.11 4.39
N PRO A 49 5.86 1.89 3.32
CA PRO A 49 5.68 3.34 3.41
C PRO A 49 4.37 3.69 4.11
N HIS A 50 4.30 4.85 4.76
CA HIS A 50 3.09 5.32 5.45
C HIS A 50 2.17 6.13 4.52
N ILE A 51 1.91 5.62 3.32
CA ILE A 51 1.07 6.29 2.31
C ILE A 51 0.24 5.26 1.52
N LEU A 52 -0.88 5.70 0.92
CA LEU A 52 -1.73 4.91 0.03
C LEU A 52 -2.15 3.56 0.66
N ALA A 53 -2.14 2.47 -0.11
CA ALA A 53 -2.58 1.15 0.33
C ALA A 53 -1.84 0.63 1.57
N ALA A 54 -0.56 0.99 1.76
CA ALA A 54 0.19 0.59 2.94
C ALA A 54 -0.30 1.30 4.20
N LYS A 55 -0.71 2.57 4.10
CA LYS A 55 -1.38 3.30 5.17
C LYS A 55 -2.76 2.70 5.46
N GLU A 56 -3.58 2.48 4.43
CA GLU A 56 -4.92 1.91 4.58
C GLU A 56 -4.88 0.52 5.24
N LEU A 57 -3.91 -0.32 4.85
CA LEU A 57 -3.73 -1.65 5.43
C LEU A 57 -3.37 -1.56 6.92
N ARG A 58 -2.51 -0.62 7.33
CA ARG A 58 -2.19 -0.39 8.74
C ARG A 58 -3.42 0.08 9.52
N GLU A 59 -4.19 1.01 8.97
CA GLU A 59 -5.41 1.52 9.60
C GLU A 59 -6.45 0.43 9.84
N VAL A 60 -6.64 -0.49 8.88
CA VAL A 60 -7.51 -1.65 9.06
C VAL A 60 -6.99 -2.59 10.15
N VAL A 61 -5.69 -2.88 10.16
CA VAL A 61 -5.07 -3.73 11.20
C VAL A 61 -5.26 -3.10 12.58
N ASP A 62 -4.97 -1.81 12.73
CA ASP A 62 -5.12 -1.10 14.00
C ASP A 62 -6.58 -1.10 14.47
N ALA A 63 -7.54 -0.86 13.57
CA ALA A 63 -8.96 -0.90 13.90
C ALA A 63 -9.40 -2.29 14.40
N VAL A 64 -8.96 -3.36 13.74
CA VAL A 64 -9.26 -4.75 14.15
C VAL A 64 -8.64 -5.06 15.52
N VAL A 65 -7.38 -4.69 15.74
CA VAL A 65 -6.68 -4.91 17.01
C VAL A 65 -7.38 -4.14 18.14
N GLN A 66 -7.77 -2.89 17.92
CA GLN A 66 -8.48 -2.08 18.91
C GLN A 66 -9.88 -2.63 19.20
N ALA A 67 -10.61 -3.10 18.18
CA ALA A 67 -11.90 -3.76 18.39
C ALA A 67 -11.75 -4.98 19.30
N ARG A 68 -10.78 -5.85 19.02
CA ARG A 68 -10.50 -7.05 19.83
C ARG A 68 -10.12 -6.71 21.27
N ARG A 69 -9.20 -5.76 21.48
CA ARG A 69 -8.80 -5.29 22.82
C ARG A 69 -9.96 -4.76 23.64
N ASN A 70 -10.94 -4.16 22.98
CA ASN A 70 -12.14 -3.63 23.60
C ASN A 70 -13.30 -4.63 23.66
N ASN A 71 -13.06 -5.92 23.39
CA ASN A 71 -14.08 -6.97 23.33
C ASN A 71 -15.25 -6.64 22.38
N ARG A 72 -14.96 -5.99 21.25
CA ARG A 72 -15.94 -5.63 20.21
C ARG A 72 -15.85 -6.59 19.03
N PRO A 73 -16.98 -6.98 18.42
CA PRO A 73 -16.98 -7.85 17.25
C PRO A 73 -16.38 -7.17 16.02
N VAL A 74 -15.74 -7.97 15.17
CA VAL A 74 -15.27 -7.56 13.84
C VAL A 74 -16.09 -8.32 12.79
N ILE A 75 -16.75 -7.58 11.91
CA ILE A 75 -17.55 -8.14 10.82
C ILE A 75 -16.73 -8.06 9.53
N VAL A 76 -16.48 -9.21 8.90
CA VAL A 76 -15.77 -9.30 7.63
C VAL A 76 -16.75 -9.72 6.53
N LEU A 77 -16.82 -8.93 5.45
CA LEU A 77 -17.64 -9.22 4.28
C LEU A 77 -16.70 -9.52 3.11
N PHE A 78 -16.84 -10.69 2.48
CA PHE A 78 -16.04 -11.08 1.32
C PHE A 78 -16.84 -11.91 0.32
N GLY A 79 -16.46 -11.81 -0.95
CA GLY A 79 -17.03 -12.64 -2.00
C GLY A 79 -16.43 -14.05 -2.05
N ALA A 80 -17.01 -14.93 -2.88
CA ALA A 80 -16.57 -16.32 -3.06
C ALA A 80 -15.08 -16.48 -3.48
N HIS A 81 -14.43 -15.40 -3.94
CA HIS A 81 -13.02 -15.36 -4.29
C HIS A 81 -12.10 -15.73 -3.13
N VAL A 82 -12.43 -15.36 -1.89
CA VAL A 82 -11.63 -15.72 -0.71
C VAL A 82 -11.65 -17.23 -0.46
N ILE A 83 -12.81 -17.85 -0.64
CA ILE A 83 -12.99 -19.29 -0.41
C ILE A 83 -12.35 -20.11 -1.52
N LYS A 84 -12.61 -19.76 -2.78
CA LYS A 84 -12.17 -20.58 -3.92
C LYS A 84 -10.64 -20.63 -4.10
N VAL A 85 -9.90 -19.63 -3.59
CA VAL A 85 -8.43 -19.58 -3.64
C VAL A 85 -7.77 -20.23 -2.40
N GLY A 86 -8.57 -20.89 -1.54
CA GLY A 86 -8.06 -21.72 -0.46
C GLY A 86 -7.88 -21.02 0.89
N LEU A 87 -8.44 -19.82 1.10
CA LEU A 87 -8.30 -19.09 2.38
C LEU A 87 -9.32 -19.52 3.44
N SER A 88 -10.21 -20.47 3.15
CA SER A 88 -11.21 -20.97 4.10
C SER A 88 -10.63 -21.41 5.44
N PRO A 89 -9.50 -22.14 5.53
CA PRO A 89 -8.92 -22.53 6.82
C PRO A 89 -8.56 -21.34 7.71
N ILE A 90 -8.04 -20.26 7.12
CA ILE A 90 -7.68 -19.04 7.84
C ILE A 90 -8.93 -18.31 8.35
N VAL A 91 -9.96 -18.19 7.51
CA VAL A 91 -11.23 -17.58 7.92
C VAL A 91 -11.87 -18.36 9.07
N ILE A 92 -11.89 -19.70 8.98
CA ILE A 92 -12.42 -20.57 10.04
C ILE A 92 -11.62 -20.40 11.33
N GLN A 93 -10.30 -20.31 11.25
CA GLN A 93 -9.44 -20.06 12.40
C GLN A 93 -9.79 -18.73 13.08
N LEU A 94 -9.92 -17.64 12.32
CA LEU A 94 -10.27 -16.32 12.85
C LEU A 94 -11.65 -16.32 13.56
N VAL A 95 -12.63 -17.04 13.02
CA VAL A 95 -13.96 -17.18 13.64
C VAL A 95 -13.90 -17.94 14.97
N ARG A 96 -13.04 -18.96 15.07
CA ARG A 96 -12.88 -19.77 16.29
C ARG A 96 -12.11 -19.05 17.38
N GLU A 97 -11.11 -18.25 17.00
CA GLU A 97 -10.13 -17.68 17.93
C GLU A 97 -10.48 -16.27 18.43
N GLY A 98 -11.45 -15.57 17.83
CA GLY A 98 -12.03 -14.32 18.35
C GLY A 98 -11.03 -13.26 18.80
#